data_AF-A0A2L0IJN6-F1
#
_entry.id   AF-A0A2L0IJN6-F1
#
_cell.length_a   1.000
_cell.length_b   1.000
_cell.length_c   1.000
_cell.angle_alpha   90.00
_cell.angle_beta   90.00
_cell.angle_gamma   90.00
#
_symmetry.space_group_name_H-M   'P 1'
#
loop_
_entity.id
_entity.type
_entity.pdbx_description
1 polymer ?
#
loop_
_entity_poly.entity_id
_entity_poly.type
_entity_poly.pdbx_seq_one_letter_code
_entity_poly.pdbx_strand_id
1 'polypeptide(L)'
;MQRKQHLHALPATLDELFERFLLSAIECDVHYKDYNFWSETWRTQWAYHKQNYRREAILNGVTQQQYAQAHKLPNRLMYNNLHKCGGAAIRVLFWVYHRRQFHQQQRLTVQKYISEHQLPQRTAYRQLSRQPMSNIWAQHFDNYYGDAWLRHCNVREYADFYGLNVTTARQYLFNFPIGLFDPMLIKPWI
;
A
#
# COMPACT_ATOMS: atom_id res chain seq x y z
N MET A 1 -16.13 -7.07 -31.69
CA MET A 1 -15.81 -7.85 -30.48
C MET A 1 -15.45 -6.89 -29.35
N GLN A 2 -16.40 -6.59 -28.46
CA GLN A 2 -16.15 -5.74 -27.29
C GLN A 2 -15.31 -6.52 -26.27
N ARG A 3 -14.06 -6.08 -26.05
CA ARG A 3 -13.31 -6.47 -24.85
C ARG A 3 -14.09 -5.94 -23.65
N LYS A 4 -14.82 -6.80 -22.95
CA LYS A 4 -15.24 -6.56 -21.58
C LYS A 4 -13.95 -6.42 -20.75
N GLN A 5 -13.45 -5.19 -20.64
CA GLN A 5 -12.58 -4.84 -19.54
C GLN A 5 -13.44 -5.06 -18.31
N HIS A 6 -13.20 -6.15 -17.58
CA HIS A 6 -13.68 -6.28 -16.21
C HIS A 6 -13.01 -5.14 -15.43
N LEU A 7 -13.64 -3.96 -15.43
CA LEU A 7 -13.44 -2.96 -14.40
C LEU A 7 -13.87 -3.66 -13.11
N HIS A 8 -12.91 -4.32 -12.46
CA HIS A 8 -13.10 -4.75 -11.09
C HIS A 8 -13.45 -3.49 -10.32
N ALA A 9 -14.72 -3.35 -9.92
CA ALA A 9 -15.21 -2.18 -9.20
C ALA A 9 -14.28 -1.91 -8.02
N LEU A 10 -13.85 -0.67 -7.81
CA LEU A 10 -12.97 -0.34 -6.67
C LEU A 10 -13.65 -0.76 -5.36
N PRO A 11 -12.88 -1.18 -4.33
CA PRO A 11 -13.47 -1.49 -3.04
C PRO A 11 -14.23 -0.27 -2.52
N ALA A 12 -15.45 -0.46 -2.05
CA ALA A 12 -16.31 0.60 -1.52
C ALA A 12 -16.11 0.82 -0.02
N THR A 13 -15.50 -0.15 0.67
CA THR A 13 -15.22 -0.10 2.10
C THR A 13 -13.79 -0.54 2.41
N LEU A 14 -13.32 -0.19 3.60
CA LEU A 14 -12.01 -0.63 4.09
C LEU A 14 -11.97 -2.16 4.33
N ASP A 15 -13.11 -2.78 4.65
CA ASP A 15 -13.25 -4.23 4.75
C ASP A 15 -13.02 -4.90 3.40
N GLU A 16 -13.76 -4.48 2.38
CA GLU A 16 -13.59 -4.99 1.02
C GLU A 16 -12.16 -4.77 0.50
N LEU A 17 -11.53 -3.64 0.85
CA LEU A 17 -10.14 -3.38 0.50
C LEU A 17 -9.22 -4.47 1.08
N PHE A 18 -9.33 -4.73 2.38
CA PHE A 18 -8.49 -5.72 3.04
C PHE A 18 -8.84 -7.15 2.61
N GLU A 19 -10.11 -7.52 2.47
CA GLU A 19 -10.51 -8.82 1.95
C GLU A 19 -9.86 -9.12 0.59
N ARG A 20 -9.87 -8.13 -0.31
CA ARG A 20 -9.26 -8.28 -1.64
C ARG A 20 -7.73 -8.30 -1.61
N PHE A 21 -7.12 -7.48 -0.75
CA PHE A 21 -5.66 -7.34 -0.73
C PHE A 21 -4.98 -8.41 0.13
N LEU A 22 -5.74 -9.04 1.04
CA LEU A 22 -5.30 -10.11 1.92
C LEU A 22 -5.81 -11.49 1.50
N LEU A 23 -6.37 -11.62 0.30
CA LEU A 23 -6.66 -12.91 -0.32
C LEU A 23 -5.47 -13.87 -0.16
N SER A 24 -5.77 -15.16 -0.04
CA SER A 24 -4.76 -16.21 0.02
C SER A 24 -3.69 -16.01 -1.04
N ALA A 25 -2.44 -16.32 -0.65
CA ALA A 25 -1.32 -16.21 -1.57
C ALA A 25 -1.64 -17.02 -2.82
N ILE A 26 -1.44 -16.41 -3.98
CA ILE A 26 -1.46 -17.18 -5.23
C ILE A 26 -0.30 -18.16 -5.12
N GLU A 27 -0.50 -19.41 -5.52
CA GLU A 27 0.58 -20.37 -5.65
C GLU A 27 1.41 -20.04 -6.90
N CYS A 28 2.74 -20.11 -6.77
CA CYS A 28 3.59 -19.90 -7.92
C CYS A 28 3.45 -21.13 -8.80
N ASP A 29 2.92 -20.96 -10.02
CA ASP A 29 2.92 -22.06 -10.97
C ASP A 29 4.38 -22.42 -11.32
N VAL A 30 4.86 -23.53 -10.76
CA VAL A 30 6.22 -24.05 -10.93
C VAL A 30 6.47 -24.44 -12.40
N HIS A 31 5.39 -24.65 -13.16
CA HIS A 31 5.41 -24.94 -14.59
C HIS A 31 5.12 -23.72 -15.45
N TYR A 32 5.08 -22.51 -14.89
CA TYR A 32 4.93 -21.29 -15.67
C TYR A 32 6.14 -21.08 -16.58
N LYS A 33 5.98 -21.52 -17.80
CA LYS A 33 7.03 -21.55 -18.82
C LYS A 33 6.72 -20.53 -19.90
N ASP A 34 6.74 -19.25 -19.55
CA ASP A 34 6.64 -18.18 -20.54
C ASP A 34 8.07 -17.68 -20.83
N TYR A 35 8.83 -18.47 -21.58
CA TYR A 35 10.20 -18.14 -21.97
C TYR A 35 10.17 -17.00 -23.00
N ASN A 36 10.83 -15.88 -22.70
CA ASN A 36 10.96 -14.80 -23.68
C ASN A 36 12.16 -15.07 -24.58
N PHE A 37 11.90 -15.54 -25.80
CA PHE A 37 12.93 -15.84 -26.79
C PHE A 37 13.83 -14.63 -27.11
N TRP A 38 13.28 -13.41 -27.13
CA TRP A 38 14.04 -12.19 -27.47
C TRP A 38 14.98 -11.71 -26.36
N SER A 39 14.75 -12.13 -25.12
CA SER A 39 15.58 -11.74 -23.98
C SER A 39 16.23 -12.93 -23.28
N GLU A 40 16.07 -14.13 -23.84
CA GLU A 40 16.58 -15.41 -23.33
C GLU A 40 16.31 -15.67 -21.84
N THR A 41 15.20 -15.13 -21.31
CA THR A 41 14.85 -15.22 -19.88
C THR A 41 13.44 -15.75 -19.68
N TRP A 42 13.26 -16.56 -18.63
CA TRP A 42 11.93 -16.90 -18.12
C TRP A 42 11.18 -15.63 -17.69
N ARG A 43 9.94 -15.45 -18.17
CA ARG A 43 9.10 -14.33 -17.75
C ARG A 43 8.66 -14.53 -16.31
N THR A 44 8.87 -13.49 -15.52
CA THR A 44 8.39 -13.41 -14.14
C THR A 44 6.86 -13.34 -14.11
N GLN A 45 6.22 -14.17 -13.26
CA GLN A 45 4.79 -14.12 -13.00
C GLN A 45 4.40 -12.86 -12.20
N TRP A 46 4.33 -11.72 -12.87
CA TRP A 46 4.07 -10.46 -12.17
C TRP A 46 2.69 -10.41 -11.49
N ALA A 47 1.68 -11.15 -11.96
CA ALA A 47 0.40 -11.24 -11.27
C ALA A 47 0.55 -11.86 -9.87
N TYR A 48 1.22 -13.01 -9.78
CA TYR A 48 1.60 -13.67 -8.53
C TYR A 48 2.35 -12.71 -7.60
N HIS A 49 3.43 -12.08 -8.09
CA HIS A 49 4.24 -11.22 -7.24
C HIS A 49 3.51 -9.94 -6.80
N LYS A 50 2.64 -9.35 -7.63
CA LYS A 50 1.89 -8.15 -7.25
C LYS A 50 0.84 -8.42 -6.18
N GLN A 51 0.18 -9.59 -6.18
CA GLN A 51 -0.76 -9.95 -5.12
C GLN A 51 -0.02 -10.30 -3.83
N ASN A 52 0.95 -11.21 -3.92
CA ASN A 52 1.67 -11.66 -2.73
C ASN A 52 2.48 -10.52 -2.09
N TYR A 53 3.09 -9.62 -2.89
CA TYR A 53 3.73 -8.42 -2.33
C TYR A 53 2.75 -7.53 -1.57
N ARG A 54 1.56 -7.26 -2.11
CA ARG A 54 0.55 -6.44 -1.41
C ARG A 54 0.18 -7.07 -0.07
N ARG A 55 -0.11 -8.37 -0.08
CA ARG A 55 -0.44 -9.12 1.13
C ARG A 55 0.69 -9.04 2.16
N GLU A 56 1.91 -9.40 1.78
CA GLU A 56 3.09 -9.37 2.65
C GLU A 56 3.38 -7.95 3.16
N ALA A 57 3.24 -6.93 2.31
CA ALA A 57 3.49 -5.55 2.72
C ALA A 57 2.45 -5.04 3.74
N ILE A 58 1.22 -5.55 3.68
CA ILE A 58 0.13 -5.18 4.60
C ILE A 58 0.16 -6.01 5.88
N LEU A 59 0.53 -7.29 5.84
CA LEU A 59 0.58 -8.14 7.02
C LEU A 59 1.89 -8.01 7.79
N ASN A 60 3.01 -7.91 7.08
CA ASN A 60 4.35 -8.01 7.65
C ASN A 60 5.18 -6.71 7.48
N GLY A 61 4.62 -5.70 6.82
CA GLY A 61 5.28 -4.40 6.66
C GLY A 61 6.50 -4.42 5.74
N VAL A 62 6.66 -5.48 4.92
CA VAL A 62 7.85 -5.68 4.07
C VAL A 62 7.98 -4.59 2.99
N THR A 63 9.22 -4.21 2.72
CA THR A 63 9.56 -3.30 1.63
C THR A 63 9.60 -4.03 0.28
N GLN A 64 9.51 -3.28 -0.82
CA GLN A 64 9.70 -3.83 -2.17
C GLN A 64 11.06 -4.54 -2.28
N GLN A 65 12.10 -3.94 -1.71
CA GLN A 65 13.47 -4.50 -1.74
C GLN A 65 13.56 -5.82 -0.96
N GLN A 66 13.03 -5.87 0.26
CA GLN A 66 13.01 -7.11 1.06
C GLN A 66 12.25 -8.22 0.33
N TYR A 67 11.08 -7.90 -0.22
CA TYR A 67 10.28 -8.87 -0.99
C TYR A 67 11.05 -9.37 -2.23
N ALA A 68 11.65 -8.46 -3.00
CA ALA A 68 12.42 -8.84 -4.18
C ALA A 68 13.66 -9.68 -3.87
N GLN A 69 14.35 -9.38 -2.77
CA GLN A 69 15.48 -10.19 -2.30
C GLN A 69 15.03 -11.60 -1.94
N ALA A 70 13.94 -11.73 -1.17
CA ALA A 70 13.38 -13.03 -0.79
C ALA A 70 12.97 -13.89 -2.00
N HIS A 71 12.44 -13.24 -3.05
CA HIS A 71 11.97 -13.91 -4.27
C HIS A 71 12.95 -13.85 -5.46
N LYS A 72 14.19 -13.38 -5.24
CA LYS A 72 15.25 -13.25 -6.27
C LYS A 72 14.78 -12.51 -7.54
N LEU A 73 14.01 -11.44 -7.37
CA LEU A 73 13.45 -10.67 -8.48
C LEU A 73 14.47 -9.67 -9.06
N PRO A 74 14.47 -9.44 -10.39
CA PRO A 74 15.33 -8.43 -11.01
C PRO A 74 14.96 -7.01 -10.54
N ASN A 75 15.90 -6.29 -9.92
CA ASN A 75 15.68 -4.97 -9.32
C ASN A 75 14.98 -3.97 -10.26
N ARG A 76 15.46 -3.85 -11.50
CA ARG A 76 14.91 -2.89 -12.49
C ARG A 76 13.44 -3.18 -12.82
N LEU A 77 13.09 -4.45 -12.99
CA LEU A 77 11.73 -4.86 -13.34
C LEU A 77 10.80 -4.84 -12.12
N MET A 78 11.33 -5.14 -10.93
CA MET A 78 10.62 -5.08 -9.68
C MET A 78 10.03 -3.70 -9.43
N TYR A 79 10.83 -2.63 -9.54
CA TYR A 79 10.35 -1.28 -9.24
C TYR A 79 9.14 -0.92 -10.10
N ASN A 80 9.22 -1.13 -11.41
CA ASN A 80 8.13 -0.80 -12.33
C ASN A 80 6.86 -1.63 -12.08
N ASN A 81 7.01 -2.93 -11.77
CA ASN A 81 5.86 -3.82 -11.62
C ASN A 81 5.21 -3.73 -10.24
N LEU A 82 6.01 -3.64 -9.17
CA LEU A 82 5.49 -3.50 -7.81
C LEU A 82 5.02 -2.07 -7.52
N HIS A 83 5.52 -1.06 -8.22
CA HIS A 83 4.96 0.30 -8.12
C HIS A 83 3.49 0.33 -8.54
N LYS A 84 3.11 -0.41 -9.60
CA LYS A 84 1.72 -0.51 -10.07
C LYS A 84 0.74 -1.10 -9.06
N CYS A 85 1.21 -1.85 -8.06
CA CYS A 85 0.35 -2.38 -6.99
C CYS A 85 0.47 -1.60 -5.67
N GLY A 86 0.99 -0.37 -5.71
CA GLY A 86 1.09 0.54 -4.57
C GLY A 86 2.52 0.86 -4.16
N GLY A 87 3.50 0.08 -4.61
CA GLY A 87 4.91 0.29 -4.32
C GLY A 87 5.21 0.57 -2.85
N ALA A 88 6.05 1.56 -2.56
CA ALA A 88 6.34 1.95 -1.18
C ALA A 88 5.11 2.49 -0.42
N ALA A 89 4.13 3.08 -1.12
CA ALA A 89 2.93 3.66 -0.52
C ALA A 89 2.02 2.59 0.11
N ILE A 90 2.02 1.35 -0.41
CA ILE A 90 1.17 0.28 0.13
C ILE A 90 1.46 -0.02 1.60
N ARG A 91 2.68 0.27 2.08
CA ARG A 91 3.08 0.04 3.47
C ARG A 91 2.33 0.94 4.46
N VAL A 92 1.65 2.00 4.01
CA VAL A 92 0.76 2.73 4.91
C VAL A 92 -0.42 1.85 5.34
N LEU A 93 -0.89 0.94 4.47
CA LEU A 93 -1.99 0.04 4.78
C LEU A 93 -1.64 -0.96 5.89
N PHE A 94 -0.36 -1.28 6.10
CA PHE A 94 0.09 -2.05 7.28
C PHE A 94 -0.29 -1.33 8.58
N TRP A 95 -0.01 -0.02 8.67
CA TRP A 95 -0.36 0.75 9.86
C TRP A 95 -1.86 1.00 9.96
N VAL A 96 -2.56 1.21 8.85
CA VAL A 96 -4.03 1.29 8.83
C VAL A 96 -4.65 0.00 9.36
N TYR A 97 -4.15 -1.16 8.93
CA TYR A 97 -4.60 -2.48 9.39
C TYR A 97 -4.41 -2.62 10.90
N HIS A 98 -3.21 -2.35 11.41
CA HIS A 98 -2.91 -2.49 12.83
C HIS A 98 -3.66 -1.48 13.71
N ARG A 99 -3.80 -0.21 13.28
CA ARG A 99 -4.60 0.79 14.03
C ARG A 99 -6.06 0.38 14.11
N ARG A 100 -6.61 -0.16 13.03
CA ARG A 100 -7.98 -0.67 13.00
C ARG A 100 -8.19 -1.85 13.94
N GLN A 101 -7.32 -2.85 13.86
CA GLN A 101 -7.36 -4.02 14.74
C GLN A 101 -7.21 -3.61 16.21
N PHE A 102 -6.26 -2.72 16.52
CA PHE A 102 -6.07 -2.19 17.87
C PHE A 102 -7.31 -1.47 18.40
N HIS A 103 -7.95 -0.62 17.58
CA HIS A 103 -9.17 0.09 17.96
C HIS A 103 -10.37 -0.86 18.18
N GLN A 104 -10.43 -1.98 17.46
CA GLN A 104 -11.45 -3.02 17.66
C GLN A 104 -11.20 -3.82 18.96
N GLN A 105 -9.94 -4.00 19.35
CA GLN A 105 -9.53 -4.77 20.53
C GLN A 105 -9.39 -3.91 21.80
N GLN A 106 -10.35 -2.99 22.06
CA GLN A 106 -10.39 -1.90 23.06
C GLN A 106 -9.83 -2.16 24.48
N ARG A 107 -9.47 -3.40 24.84
CA ARG A 107 -8.94 -3.84 26.13
C ARG A 107 -7.41 -3.98 26.18
N LEU A 108 -6.71 -3.90 25.04
CA LEU A 108 -5.25 -4.03 25.00
C LEU A 108 -4.55 -2.68 25.16
N THR A 109 -3.46 -2.67 25.92
CA THR A 109 -2.53 -1.53 25.91
C THR A 109 -1.69 -1.57 24.64
N VAL A 110 -1.17 -0.41 24.20
CA VAL A 110 -0.29 -0.31 23.02
C VAL A 110 0.91 -1.25 23.13
N GLN A 111 1.53 -1.35 24.31
CA GLN A 111 2.68 -2.24 24.55
C GLN A 111 2.32 -3.71 24.41
N LYS A 112 1.16 -4.12 24.95
CA LYS A 112 0.70 -5.50 24.86
C LYS A 112 0.39 -5.88 23.42
N TYR A 113 -0.31 -5.00 22.68
CA TYR A 113 -0.60 -5.20 21.26
C TYR A 113 0.69 -5.33 20.42
N ILE A 114 1.69 -4.48 20.66
CA ILE A 114 2.99 -4.56 19.99
C ILE A 114 3.68 -5.90 20.24
N SER A 115 3.66 -6.38 21.49
CA SER A 115 4.27 -7.66 21.86
C SER A 115 3.54 -8.83 21.21
N GLU A 116 2.21 -8.84 21.22
CA GLU A 116 1.39 -9.93 20.64
C GLU A 116 1.58 -10.03 19.12
N HIS A 117 1.67 -8.89 18.44
CA HIS A 117 1.83 -8.82 16.98
C HIS A 117 3.30 -8.69 16.52
N GLN A 118 4.27 -8.78 17.43
CA GLN A 118 5.71 -8.70 17.15
C GLN A 118 6.12 -7.46 16.32
N LEU A 119 5.48 -6.32 16.59
CA LEU A 119 5.69 -5.10 15.80
C LEU A 119 6.99 -4.38 16.20
N PRO A 120 7.65 -3.64 15.28
CA PRO A 120 8.82 -2.84 15.61
C PRO A 120 8.51 -1.75 16.66
N GLN A 121 9.00 -1.92 17.90
CA GLN A 121 8.55 -1.15 19.08
C GLN A 121 8.46 0.37 18.86
N ARG A 122 9.55 1.03 18.44
CA ARG A 122 9.60 2.49 18.33
C ARG A 122 8.59 3.04 17.32
N THR A 123 8.53 2.43 16.13
CA THR A 123 7.63 2.88 15.06
C THR A 123 6.19 2.53 15.37
N ALA A 124 5.94 1.32 15.91
CA ALA A 124 4.61 0.85 16.23
C ALA A 124 3.96 1.68 17.33
N TYR A 125 4.70 2.03 18.39
CA TYR A 125 4.19 2.92 19.43
C TYR A 125 3.75 4.27 18.85
N ARG A 126 4.60 4.91 18.04
CA ARG A 126 4.26 6.18 17.39
C ARG A 126 3.02 6.08 16.50
N GLN A 127 2.85 4.98 15.76
CA GLN A 127 1.74 4.81 14.83
C GLN A 127 0.43 4.48 15.54
N LEU A 128 0.46 3.62 16.56
CA LEU A 128 -0.72 3.22 17.32
C LEU A 128 -1.20 4.32 18.28
N SER A 129 -0.29 5.13 18.83
CA SER A 129 -0.61 6.28 19.68
C SER A 129 -0.87 7.57 18.91
N ARG A 130 -0.85 7.53 17.57
CA ARG A 130 -1.04 8.72 16.74
C ARG A 130 -2.46 9.24 16.91
N GLN A 131 -2.59 10.54 17.13
CA GLN A 131 -3.89 11.22 17.11
C GLN A 131 -4.41 11.33 15.67
N PRO A 132 -5.73 11.49 15.47
CA PRO A 132 -6.29 11.80 14.16
C PRO A 132 -5.61 13.01 13.52
N MET A 133 -5.63 13.07 12.18
CA MET A 133 -5.21 14.26 11.44
C MET A 133 -5.87 15.53 12.00
N SER A 134 -5.06 16.58 12.18
CA SER A 134 -5.59 17.93 12.43
C SER A 134 -6.47 18.39 11.26
N ASN A 135 -7.39 19.32 11.50
CA ASN A 135 -8.29 19.87 10.47
C ASN A 135 -7.54 20.38 9.21
N ILE A 136 -6.38 21.03 9.39
CA ILE A 136 -5.54 21.53 8.28
C ILE A 136 -5.07 20.37 7.40
N TRP A 137 -4.51 19.32 8.00
CA TRP A 137 -4.08 18.12 7.28
C TRP A 137 -5.24 17.33 6.67
N ALA A 138 -6.39 17.28 7.33
CA ALA A 138 -7.59 16.68 6.78
C ALA A 138 -8.07 17.40 5.51
N GLN A 139 -8.01 18.74 5.48
CA GLN A 139 -8.32 19.53 4.29
C GLN A 139 -7.31 19.30 3.17
N HIS A 140 -6.00 19.23 3.47
CA HIS A 140 -5.00 18.89 2.45
C HIS A 140 -5.16 17.47 1.92
N PHE A 141 -5.57 16.52 2.76
CA PHE A 141 -5.91 15.16 2.34
C PHE A 141 -7.06 15.18 1.31
N ASP A 142 -8.12 15.93 1.61
CA ASP A 142 -9.29 16.09 0.73
C ASP A 142 -8.92 16.73 -0.59
N ASN A 143 -8.19 17.85 -0.55
CA ASN A 143 -7.75 18.57 -1.74
C ASN A 143 -6.80 17.74 -2.60
N TYR A 144 -5.87 17.02 -1.96
CA TYR A 144 -4.91 16.19 -2.67
C TYR A 144 -5.60 15.05 -3.40
N TYR A 145 -6.42 14.25 -2.71
CA TYR A 145 -7.05 13.09 -3.32
C TYR A 145 -8.31 13.41 -4.15
N GLY A 146 -8.93 14.57 -3.92
CA GLY A 146 -10.09 15.04 -4.69
C GLY A 146 -9.75 15.68 -6.04
N ASP A 147 -8.53 16.21 -6.22
CA ASP A 147 -8.13 16.86 -7.48
C ASP A 147 -6.67 16.59 -7.87
N ALA A 148 -5.70 16.99 -7.04
CA ALA A 148 -4.29 16.99 -7.43
C ALA A 148 -3.77 15.60 -7.82
N TRP A 149 -4.06 14.58 -7.02
CA TRP A 149 -3.67 13.19 -7.26
C TRP A 149 -4.28 12.64 -8.56
N LEU A 150 -5.53 12.98 -8.87
CA LEU A 150 -6.20 12.57 -10.11
C LEU A 150 -5.55 13.20 -11.35
N ARG A 151 -4.92 14.35 -11.20
CA ARG A 151 -4.11 15.01 -12.24
C ARG A 151 -2.66 14.52 -12.28
N HIS A 152 -2.36 13.40 -11.62
CA HIS A 152 -1.01 12.84 -11.50
C HIS A 152 0.01 13.73 -10.77
N CYS A 153 -0.44 14.74 -10.02
CA CYS A 153 0.42 15.52 -9.15
C CYS A 153 0.92 14.64 -8.00
N ASN A 154 2.23 14.60 -7.80
CA ASN A 154 2.83 13.84 -6.70
C ASN A 154 2.89 14.69 -5.42
N VAL A 155 3.02 14.03 -4.25
CA VAL A 155 3.04 14.72 -2.94
C VAL A 155 4.09 15.84 -2.84
N ARG A 156 5.23 15.73 -3.51
CA ARG A 156 6.25 16.79 -3.49
C ARG A 156 5.76 18.01 -4.25
N GLU A 157 5.27 17.83 -5.47
CA GLU A 157 4.72 18.91 -6.29
C GLU A 157 3.56 19.61 -5.58
N TYR A 158 2.66 18.83 -4.96
CA TYR A 158 1.57 19.37 -4.15
C TYR A 158 2.09 20.19 -2.96
N ALA A 159 3.06 19.65 -2.22
CA ALA A 159 3.64 20.33 -1.08
C ALA A 159 4.34 21.63 -1.49
N ASP A 160 5.10 21.61 -2.59
CA ASP A 160 5.79 22.80 -3.10
C ASP A 160 4.78 23.88 -3.53
N PHE A 161 3.68 23.51 -4.20
CA PHE A 161 2.62 24.43 -4.62
C PHE A 161 1.90 25.11 -3.44
N TYR A 162 1.63 24.36 -2.37
CA TYR A 162 0.92 24.87 -1.18
C TYR A 162 1.88 25.37 -0.07
N GLY A 163 3.19 25.42 -0.31
CA GLY A 163 4.17 25.87 0.68
C GLY A 163 4.28 24.96 1.93
N LEU A 164 4.00 23.66 1.77
CA LEU A 164 4.03 22.68 2.86
C LEU A 164 5.41 22.05 3.02
N ASN A 165 5.75 21.64 4.25
CA ASN A 165 6.91 20.79 4.47
C ASN A 165 6.68 19.40 3.84
N VAL A 166 7.50 19.03 2.85
CA VAL A 166 7.39 17.74 2.12
C VAL A 166 7.48 16.53 3.05
N THR A 167 8.35 16.57 4.06
CA THR A 167 8.52 15.47 5.02
C THR A 167 7.27 15.29 5.88
N THR A 168 6.61 16.38 6.25
CA THR A 168 5.33 16.32 6.97
C THR A 168 4.21 15.87 6.04
N ALA A 169 4.14 16.39 4.81
CA ALA A 169 3.14 16.00 3.82
C ALA A 169 3.15 14.48 3.54
N ARG A 170 4.35 13.88 3.42
CA ARG A 170 4.52 12.43 3.23
C ARG A 170 4.10 11.56 4.42
N GLN A 171 3.76 12.15 5.57
CA GLN A 171 3.18 11.42 6.70
C GLN A 171 1.66 11.24 6.60
N TYR A 172 1.02 11.99 5.69
CA TYR A 172 -0.43 12.06 5.53
C TYR A 172 -0.88 11.75 4.10
N LEU A 173 -0.06 12.11 3.11
CA LEU A 173 -0.34 11.97 1.69
C LEU A 173 0.62 10.96 1.05
N PHE A 174 0.09 10.15 0.15
CA PHE A 174 0.80 9.04 -0.49
C PHE A 174 0.52 8.98 -1.99
N ASN A 175 1.57 8.73 -2.78
CA ASN A 175 1.49 8.55 -4.23
C ASN A 175 0.97 7.15 -4.59
N PHE A 176 -0.30 6.87 -4.34
CA PHE A 176 -0.92 5.63 -4.81
C PHE A 176 -1.07 5.63 -6.33
N PRO A 177 -0.94 4.48 -7.00
CA PRO A 177 -1.42 4.32 -8.37
C PRO A 177 -2.92 4.61 -8.44
N ILE A 178 -3.32 5.46 -9.39
CA ILE A 178 -4.73 5.73 -9.67
C ILE A 178 -5.44 4.42 -10.03
N GLY A 179 -6.63 4.21 -9.47
CA GLY A 179 -7.41 2.99 -9.67
C GLY A 179 -6.95 1.79 -8.83
N LEU A 180 -6.02 1.96 -7.89
CA LEU A 180 -5.69 0.90 -6.93
C LEU A 180 -6.81 0.70 -5.89
N PHE A 181 -7.26 1.80 -5.29
CA PHE A 181 -8.42 1.93 -4.40
C PHE A 181 -8.72 3.42 -4.20
N ASP A 182 -9.83 3.75 -3.53
CA ASP A 182 -10.12 5.13 -3.11
C ASP A 182 -9.35 5.47 -1.81
N PRO A 183 -8.38 6.40 -1.82
CA PRO A 183 -7.63 6.79 -0.62
C PRO A 183 -8.49 7.39 0.49
N MET A 184 -9.72 7.85 0.20
CA MET A 184 -10.64 8.32 1.25
C MET A 184 -10.99 7.22 2.27
N LEU A 185 -10.93 5.94 1.86
CA LEU A 185 -11.17 4.80 2.75
C LEU A 185 -10.20 4.73 3.94
N ILE A 186 -8.98 5.26 3.78
CA ILE A 186 -7.95 5.21 4.81
C ILE A 186 -7.87 6.50 5.64
N LYS A 187 -8.54 7.58 5.22
CA LYS A 187 -8.50 8.89 5.88
C LYS A 187 -8.75 8.82 7.40
N PRO A 188 -9.72 8.04 7.92
CA PRO A 188 -9.96 7.96 9.37
C PRO A 188 -8.81 7.33 10.18
N TRP A 189 -7.89 6.64 9.50
CA TRP A 189 -6.83 5.82 10.11
C TRP A 189 -5.43 6.40 9.93
N ILE A 190 -5.32 7.55 9.26
CA ILE A 190 -4.06 8.30 9.07
C ILE A 190 -3.93 9.33 10.19
#